data_AF-A0AAW9I4M8-F1
#
_entry.id   AF-A0AAW9I4M8-F1
#
_cell.length_a   1.000
_cell.length_b   1.000
_cell.length_c   1.000
_cell.angle_alpha   90.00
_cell.angle_beta   90.00
_cell.angle_gamma   90.00
#
_symmetry.space_group_name_H-M   'P 1'
#
loop_
_entity.id
_entity.type
_entity.pdbx_description
1 polymer ?
#
loop_
_entity_poly.entity_id
_entity_poly.type
_entity_poly.pdbx_seq_one_letter_code
_entity_poly.pdbx_strand_id
1 'polypeptide(L)'
;SNYNGENLESKMYRILEPPKHGEVGLCIPSKNEDGETVYLLGVIVDDFQRATDDMMTIEIPEATYAVFTTPPVDTSNDIEQKEFADIIKETWKYIFKEWFKDSKYIFDESKMDFEFYDERCHGRKDTVMEIYIPVLEKDSGEIS
;
A
#
# COMPACT_ATOMS: atom_id res chain seq x y z
N SER A 1 2.86 -18.01 -15.91
CA SER A 1 2.15 -17.80 -14.64
C SER A 1 0.66 -17.79 -14.95
N ASN A 2 -0.12 -18.67 -14.34
CA ASN A 2 -1.57 -18.67 -14.50
C ASN A 2 -2.16 -18.00 -13.26
N TYR A 3 -2.18 -16.66 -13.29
CA TYR A 3 -2.94 -15.90 -12.30
C TYR A 3 -4.41 -15.98 -12.69
N ASN A 4 -5.14 -16.95 -12.12
CA ASN A 4 -6.59 -16.94 -12.13
C ASN A 4 -7.04 -15.98 -11.02
N GLY A 5 -7.08 -14.69 -11.35
CA GLY A 5 -7.57 -13.61 -10.48
C GLY A 5 -9.06 -13.66 -10.17
N GLU A 6 -9.76 -14.75 -10.51
CA GLU A 6 -11.08 -15.05 -9.97
C GLU A 6 -10.95 -15.88 -8.67
N ASN A 7 -11.06 -15.35 -7.46
CA ASN A 7 -10.93 -13.97 -7.00
C ASN A 7 -10.46 -14.05 -5.53
N LEU A 8 -9.14 -14.01 -5.29
CA LEU A 8 -8.57 -14.07 -3.93
C LEU A 8 -9.13 -12.93 -3.06
N GLU A 9 -9.34 -11.76 -3.65
CA GLU A 9 -10.00 -10.63 -3.03
C GLU A 9 -11.45 -10.99 -2.67
N SER A 10 -12.28 -11.51 -3.59
CA SER A 10 -13.64 -11.98 -3.24
C SER A 10 -13.65 -13.05 -2.15
N LYS A 11 -12.65 -13.95 -2.13
CA LYS A 11 -12.50 -14.94 -1.06
C LYS A 11 -12.25 -14.24 0.28
N MET A 12 -11.33 -13.26 0.32
CA MET A 12 -11.05 -12.46 1.51
C MET A 12 -12.30 -11.71 1.99
N TYR A 13 -12.98 -10.96 1.13
CA TYR A 13 -14.20 -10.24 1.51
C TYR A 13 -15.31 -11.16 2.03
N ARG A 14 -15.50 -12.32 1.40
CA ARG A 14 -16.52 -13.29 1.83
C ARG A 14 -16.21 -13.94 3.18
N ILE A 15 -14.95 -14.24 3.47
CA ILE A 15 -14.56 -14.95 4.69
C ILE A 15 -14.36 -13.97 5.85
N LEU A 16 -13.65 -12.89 5.58
CA LEU A 16 -13.20 -11.95 6.61
C LEU A 16 -14.26 -10.90 6.94
N GLU A 17 -15.18 -10.60 6.02
CA GLU A 17 -16.21 -9.54 6.13
C GLU A 17 -15.63 -8.24 6.74
N PRO A 18 -14.65 -7.62 6.07
CA PRO A 18 -14.02 -6.41 6.58
C PRO A 18 -15.07 -5.30 6.76
N PRO A 19 -14.95 -4.46 7.80
CA PRO A 19 -15.95 -3.44 8.11
C PRO A 19 -16.04 -2.33 7.05
N LYS A 20 -15.01 -2.19 6.21
CA LYS A 20 -14.92 -1.23 5.11
C LYS A 20 -14.21 -1.86 3.91
N HIS A 21 -14.57 -1.41 2.71
CA HIS A 21 -13.82 -1.76 1.50
C HIS A 21 -12.46 -1.08 1.50
N GLY A 22 -11.44 -1.85 1.15
CA GLY A 22 -10.09 -1.36 0.96
C GLY A 22 -9.04 -2.45 1.11
N GLU A 23 -8.13 -2.50 0.15
CA GLU A 23 -6.99 -3.40 0.14
C GLU A 23 -5.72 -2.66 0.54
N VAL A 24 -4.84 -3.38 1.23
CA VAL A 24 -3.51 -2.90 1.62
C VAL A 24 -2.45 -3.73 0.92
N GLY A 25 -1.59 -3.04 0.17
CA GLY A 25 -0.38 -3.57 -0.46
C GLY A 25 0.85 -3.29 0.41
N LEU A 26 1.62 -4.32 0.75
CA LEU A 26 2.80 -4.23 1.61
C LEU A 26 4.00 -4.96 0.99
N CYS A 27 5.16 -4.31 0.98
CA CYS A 27 6.44 -4.97 0.72
C CYS A 27 7.09 -5.34 2.06
N ILE A 28 7.10 -6.62 2.42
CA ILE A 28 7.78 -7.08 3.64
C ILE A 28 9.08 -7.81 3.31
N PRO A 29 10.12 -7.72 4.15
CA PRO A 29 11.30 -8.56 4.03
C PRO A 29 10.91 -10.05 4.06
N SER A 30 11.45 -10.85 3.15
CA SER A 30 11.35 -12.31 3.23
C SER A 30 12.01 -12.79 4.52
N LYS A 31 11.44 -13.84 5.12
CA LYS A 31 12.04 -14.53 6.28
C LYS A 31 13.33 -15.25 5.92
N ASN A 32 13.60 -15.46 4.63
CA ASN A 32 14.84 -16.03 4.15
C ASN A 32 15.83 -14.87 3.96
N GLU A 33 16.97 -14.91 4.66
CA GLU A 33 18.00 -13.84 4.74
C GLU A 33 18.66 -13.47 3.39
N ASP A 34 18.11 -13.91 2.26
CA ASP A 34 18.62 -13.72 0.90
C ASP A 34 18.27 -12.34 0.29
N GLY A 35 17.63 -11.46 1.06
CA GLY A 35 17.23 -10.12 0.59
C GLY A 35 16.02 -10.11 -0.35
N GLU A 36 15.30 -11.24 -0.46
CA GLU A 36 14.02 -11.28 -1.15
C GLU A 36 12.96 -10.49 -0.38
N THR A 37 12.02 -9.86 -1.08
CA THR A 37 10.87 -9.18 -0.48
C THR A 37 9.60 -9.89 -0.93
N VAL A 38 8.63 -10.00 -0.02
CA VAL A 38 7.32 -10.57 -0.30
C VAL A 38 6.32 -9.43 -0.40
N TYR A 39 5.66 -9.33 -1.55
CA TYR A 39 4.53 -8.43 -1.70
C TYR A 39 3.26 -9.11 -1.19
N LEU A 40 2.54 -8.43 -0.30
CA LEU A 40 1.27 -8.86 0.24
C LEU A 40 0.18 -7.92 -0.21
N LEU A 41 -0.98 -8.50 -0.55
CA LEU A 41 -2.21 -7.77 -0.78
C LEU A 41 -3.29 -8.40 0.10
N GLY A 42 -3.92 -7.61 0.96
CA GLY A 42 -4.91 -8.07 1.92
C GLY A 42 -5.98 -7.03 2.23
N VAL A 43 -6.99 -7.41 3.03
CA VAL A 43 -8.07 -6.52 3.49
C VAL A 43 -7.88 -6.15 4.97
N ILE A 44 -8.46 -5.02 5.38
CA ILE A 44 -8.37 -4.52 6.76
C ILE A 44 -9.48 -5.14 7.61
N VAL A 45 -9.11 -5.79 8.72
CA VAL A 45 -10.04 -6.44 9.65
C VAL A 45 -9.82 -5.93 11.07
N ASP A 46 -10.87 -6.00 11.90
CA ASP A 46 -10.77 -5.61 13.33
C ASP A 46 -9.99 -6.65 14.16
N ASP A 47 -10.04 -7.93 13.75
CA ASP A 47 -9.31 -9.04 14.35
C ASP A 47 -9.10 -10.20 13.34
N PHE A 48 -8.23 -11.16 13.70
CA PHE A 48 -7.88 -12.29 12.83
C PHE A 48 -8.71 -13.56 13.06
N GLN A 49 -9.82 -13.54 13.81
CA GLN A 49 -10.56 -14.76 14.17
C GLN A 49 -11.14 -15.51 12.95
N ARG A 50 -11.34 -14.80 11.85
CA ARG A 50 -11.90 -15.34 10.60
C ARG A 50 -10.83 -15.73 9.59
N ALA A 51 -9.56 -15.42 9.85
CA ALA A 51 -8.46 -15.83 8.99
C ALA A 51 -8.33 -17.36 8.99
N THR A 52 -8.09 -17.92 7.81
CA THR A 52 -7.90 -19.37 7.62
C THR A 52 -6.41 -19.72 7.57
N ASP A 53 -6.05 -20.98 7.83
CA ASP A 53 -4.65 -21.43 7.90
C ASP A 53 -3.82 -21.19 6.63
N ASP A 54 -4.48 -20.97 5.49
CA ASP A 54 -3.85 -20.63 4.20
C ASP A 54 -3.69 -19.13 3.96
N MET A 55 -4.08 -18.28 4.92
CA MET A 55 -3.88 -16.83 4.89
C MET A 55 -2.68 -16.44 5.77
N MET A 56 -2.00 -15.37 5.38
CA MET A 56 -1.03 -14.70 6.25
C MET A 56 -1.67 -13.46 6.86
N THR A 57 -1.41 -13.24 8.14
CA THR A 57 -1.88 -12.06 8.88
C THR A 57 -0.70 -11.19 9.26
N ILE A 58 -0.93 -9.88 9.29
CA ILE A 58 0.07 -8.89 9.66
C ILE A 58 -0.61 -7.74 10.40
N GLU A 59 0.00 -7.29 11.49
CA GLU A 59 -0.38 -6.05 12.18
C GLU A 59 0.53 -4.94 11.69
N ILE A 60 -0.07 -3.86 11.18
CA ILE A 60 0.66 -2.64 10.81
C ILE A 60 0.76 -1.80 12.09
N PRO A 61 1.97 -1.57 12.64
CA PRO A 61 2.12 -0.82 13.88
C PRO A 61 1.73 0.64 13.68
N GLU A 62 1.24 1.28 14.74
CA GLU A 62 0.97 2.72 14.74
C GLU A 62 2.23 3.52 14.36
N ALA A 63 2.05 4.48 13.46
CA ALA A 63 3.08 5.42 13.03
C ALA A 63 2.43 6.74 12.56
N THR A 64 3.26 7.78 12.41
CA THR A 64 2.85 8.99 11.70
C THR A 64 3.12 8.81 10.21
N TYR A 65 2.13 9.14 9.37
CA TYR A 65 2.22 8.93 7.93
C TYR A 65 2.09 10.25 7.17
N ALA A 66 2.92 10.42 6.15
CA ALA A 66 2.64 11.30 5.02
C ALA A 66 1.85 10.49 3.98
N VAL A 67 0.69 11.00 3.56
CA VAL A 67 -0.23 10.31 2.66
C VAL A 67 -0.22 10.98 1.29
N PHE A 68 0.04 10.20 0.25
CA PHE A 68 0.10 10.68 -1.13
C PHE A 68 -0.99 10.01 -1.94
N THR A 69 -1.90 10.80 -2.51
CA THR A 69 -2.82 10.31 -3.53
C THR A 69 -2.15 10.36 -4.89
N THR A 70 -2.20 9.25 -5.63
CA THR A 70 -1.67 9.22 -7.00
C THR A 70 -2.42 10.21 -7.91
N PRO A 71 -1.78 10.73 -8.97
CA PRO A 71 -2.52 11.38 -10.05
C PRO A 71 -3.66 10.49 -10.58
N PRO A 72 -4.81 11.07 -10.95
CA PRO A 72 -5.92 10.29 -11.50
C PRO A 72 -5.58 9.75 -12.88
N VAL A 73 -5.99 8.51 -13.14
CA VAL A 73 -5.82 7.80 -14.41
C VAL A 73 -7.13 7.15 -14.87
N ASP A 74 -7.37 7.08 -16.17
CA ASP A 74 -8.55 6.42 -16.73
C ASP A 74 -8.31 4.92 -16.90
N THR A 75 -8.76 4.13 -15.94
CA THR A 75 -8.69 2.65 -16.01
C THR A 75 -9.97 2.02 -16.52
N SER A 76 -10.94 2.81 -17.02
CA SER A 76 -12.22 2.26 -17.51
C SER A 76 -12.06 1.35 -18.74
N ASN A 77 -10.93 1.44 -19.44
CA ASN A 77 -10.57 0.56 -20.56
C ASN A 77 -9.17 -0.08 -20.40
N ASP A 78 -8.51 0.07 -19.25
CA ASP A 78 -7.16 -0.47 -19.01
C ASP A 78 -7.24 -1.91 -18.51
N ILE A 79 -7.46 -2.83 -19.44
CA ILE A 79 -7.59 -4.27 -19.15
C ILE A 79 -6.29 -4.84 -18.54
N GLU A 80 -5.14 -4.25 -18.88
CA GLU A 80 -3.82 -4.72 -18.43
C GLU A 80 -3.32 -3.97 -17.19
N GLN A 81 -4.03 -2.94 -16.71
CA GLN A 81 -3.69 -2.10 -15.57
C GLN A 81 -2.30 -1.46 -15.65
N LYS A 82 -1.79 -1.25 -16.87
CA LYS A 82 -0.42 -0.77 -17.10
C LYS A 82 -0.26 0.70 -16.76
N GLU A 83 -1.24 1.52 -17.14
CA GLU A 83 -1.15 2.96 -16.91
C GLU A 83 -1.23 3.26 -15.42
N PHE A 84 -2.08 2.52 -14.71
CA PHE A 84 -2.20 2.64 -13.26
C PHE A 84 -0.91 2.20 -12.54
N ALA A 85 -0.31 1.09 -12.95
CA ALA A 85 0.96 0.64 -12.39
C ALA A 85 2.10 1.66 -12.61
N ASP A 86 2.16 2.27 -13.80
CA ASP A 86 3.14 3.32 -14.10
C ASP A 86 2.94 4.56 -13.22
N ILE A 87 1.70 5.00 -13.01
CA ILE A 87 1.37 6.13 -12.15
C ILE A 87 1.75 5.87 -10.68
N ILE A 88 1.51 4.67 -10.16
CA ILE A 88 1.93 4.26 -8.82
C ILE A 88 3.46 4.34 -8.71
N LYS A 89 4.19 3.79 -9.69
CA LYS A 89 5.66 3.80 -9.74
C LYS A 89 6.23 5.21 -9.82
N GLU A 90 5.65 6.11 -10.62
CA GLU A 90 6.09 7.50 -10.69
C GLU A 90 5.80 8.25 -9.37
N THR A 91 4.69 7.95 -8.69
CA THR A 91 4.38 8.52 -7.37
C THR A 91 5.41 8.10 -6.32
N TRP A 92 5.77 6.82 -6.26
CA TRP A 92 6.88 6.32 -5.42
C TRP A 92 8.20 7.03 -5.71
N LYS A 93 8.56 7.21 -6.98
CA LYS A 93 9.77 7.93 -7.37
C LYS A 93 9.74 9.37 -6.90
N TYR A 94 8.62 10.08 -7.08
CA TYR A 94 8.46 11.46 -6.63
C TYR A 94 8.68 11.58 -5.12
N ILE A 95 8.03 10.71 -4.33
CA ILE A 95 8.14 10.68 -2.86
C ILE A 95 9.61 10.62 -2.44
N PHE A 96 10.35 9.63 -2.94
CA PHE A 96 11.73 9.38 -2.51
C PHE A 96 12.80 10.25 -3.17
N LYS A 97 12.58 10.69 -4.42
CA LYS A 97 13.58 11.47 -5.16
C LYS A 97 13.38 12.96 -5.09
N GLU A 98 12.20 13.44 -4.73
CA GLU A 98 11.86 14.86 -4.76
C GLU A 98 11.30 15.30 -3.41
N TRP A 99 10.15 14.75 -3.00
CA TRP A 99 9.44 15.24 -1.82
C TRP A 99 10.27 15.18 -0.53
N PHE A 100 10.93 14.05 -0.24
CA PHE A 100 11.73 13.91 0.98
C PHE A 100 12.87 14.93 1.10
N LYS A 101 13.46 15.36 -0.02
CA LYS A 101 14.57 16.32 -0.03
C LYS A 101 14.16 17.65 0.59
N ASP A 102 12.99 18.14 0.19
CA ASP A 102 12.49 19.46 0.57
C ASP A 102 11.51 19.43 1.74
N SER A 103 10.99 18.25 2.11
CA SER A 103 10.10 18.09 3.26
C SER A 103 10.81 18.34 4.60
N LYS A 104 10.04 18.59 5.65
CA LYS A 104 10.54 18.61 7.04
C LYS A 104 10.64 17.21 7.67
N TYR A 105 10.50 16.15 6.87
CA TYR A 105 10.38 14.78 7.35
C TYR A 105 11.51 13.88 6.84
N ILE A 106 11.82 12.83 7.58
CA ILE A 106 12.65 11.71 7.13
C ILE A 106 11.81 10.42 7.11
N PHE A 107 12.22 9.46 6.30
CA PHE A 107 11.59 8.14 6.23
C PHE A 107 11.86 7.38 7.53
N ASP A 108 10.81 6.86 8.16
CA ASP A 108 10.95 6.01 9.36
C ASP A 108 11.16 4.55 8.95
N GLU A 109 12.43 4.15 8.83
CA GLU A 109 12.81 2.77 8.47
C GLU A 109 12.38 1.71 9.49
N SER A 110 11.91 2.11 10.69
CA SER A 110 11.41 1.18 11.71
C SER A 110 9.93 0.82 11.55
N LYS A 111 9.24 1.45 10.59
CA LYS A 111 7.81 1.32 10.34
C LYS A 111 7.53 0.84 8.92
N MET A 112 6.28 0.47 8.66
CA MET A 112 5.86 -0.10 7.37
C MET A 112 5.20 0.98 6.53
N ASP A 113 5.71 1.20 5.32
CA ASP A 113 4.97 1.84 4.24
C ASP A 113 3.98 0.88 3.60
N PHE A 114 2.89 1.42 3.08
CA PHE A 114 1.88 0.62 2.40
C PHE A 114 1.10 1.39 1.35
N GLU A 115 0.59 0.64 0.39
CA GLU A 115 -0.33 1.06 -0.65
C GLU A 115 -1.75 0.81 -0.16
N PHE A 116 -2.65 1.77 -0.32
CA PHE A 116 -4.06 1.64 0.05
C PHE A 116 -4.96 1.86 -1.17
N TYR A 117 -5.69 0.81 -1.54
CA TYR A 117 -6.60 0.78 -2.66
C TYR A 117 -8.02 0.74 -2.12
N ASP A 118 -8.81 1.78 -2.35
CA ASP A 118 -10.21 1.81 -1.91
C ASP A 118 -11.16 1.78 -3.11
N GLU A 119 -12.43 2.13 -2.89
CA GLU A 119 -13.46 2.20 -3.91
C GLU A 119 -13.10 3.06 -5.14
N ARG A 120 -12.11 3.97 -5.01
CA ARG A 120 -11.62 4.79 -6.11
C ARG A 120 -10.78 4.00 -7.12
N CYS A 121 -10.34 2.77 -6.82
CA CYS A 121 -9.46 1.97 -7.69
C CYS A 121 -10.17 1.08 -8.73
N HIS A 122 -11.51 1.06 -8.77
CA HIS A 122 -12.26 0.01 -9.46
C HIS A 122 -12.78 0.42 -10.85
N GLY A 123 -11.89 0.46 -11.84
CA GLY A 123 -12.27 0.61 -13.27
C GLY A 123 -12.89 1.96 -13.63
N ARG A 124 -12.46 3.02 -12.95
CA ARG A 124 -12.99 4.37 -13.10
C ARG A 124 -12.14 5.22 -14.04
N LYS A 125 -12.71 6.35 -14.50
CA LYS A 125 -11.98 7.34 -15.30
C LYS A 125 -11.03 8.22 -14.49
N ASP A 126 -11.25 8.25 -13.18
CA ASP A 126 -10.57 9.07 -12.20
C ASP A 126 -9.90 8.19 -11.13
N THR A 127 -9.41 7.02 -11.55
CA THR A 127 -8.82 6.03 -10.65
C THR A 127 -7.61 6.60 -9.94
N VAL A 128 -7.62 6.50 -8.61
CA VAL A 128 -6.53 6.91 -7.71
C VAL A 128 -6.38 5.91 -6.58
N MET A 129 -5.20 5.87 -5.98
CA MET A 129 -4.91 5.15 -4.72
C MET A 129 -4.05 6.02 -3.81
N GLU A 130 -3.87 5.60 -2.56
CA GLU A 130 -3.03 6.28 -1.60
C GLU A 130 -1.77 5.48 -1.28
N ILE A 131 -0.65 6.18 -1.07
CA ILE A 131 0.58 5.61 -0.55
C ILE A 131 0.83 6.25 0.82
N TYR A 132 0.91 5.40 1.84
CA TYR A 132 1.17 5.78 3.22
C TYR A 132 2.66 5.59 3.50
N ILE A 133 3.35 6.71 3.70
CA ILE A 133 4.80 6.74 3.95
C ILE A 133 5.04 7.08 5.42
N PRO A 134 5.65 6.18 6.22
CA PRO A 134 5.92 6.46 7.61
C PRO A 134 7.04 7.50 7.73
N VAL A 135 6.84 8.47 8.62
CA VAL A 135 7.73 9.64 8.74
C VAL A 135 8.02 10.03 10.18
N LEU A 136 9.23 10.58 10.36
CA LEU A 136 9.63 11.33 11.56
C LEU A 136 9.89 12.79 11.16
N GLU A 137 9.64 13.75 12.06
CA GLU A 137 10.09 15.12 11.84
C GLU A 137 11.63 15.15 11.87
N LYS A 138 12.23 15.89 10.92
CA LYS A 138 13.66 16.23 10.98
C LYS A 138 13.88 16.98 12.29
N ASP A 139 14.89 16.59 13.06
CA ASP A 139 15.33 17.39 14.19
C ASP A 139 15.62 18.81 13.68
N SER A 140 14.76 19.76 14.07
CA SER A 140 15.04 21.17 13.89
C SER A 140 16.19 21.47 14.83
N GLY A 141 17.42 21.41 14.31
CA GLY A 141 18.62 21.83 15.04
C GLY A 141 18.51 23.30 15.41
N GLU A 142 17.73 23.62 16.43
CA GLU A 142 17.92 24.82 17.22
C GLU A 142 19.18 24.60 18.02
N ILE A 143 20.30 25.07 17.46
CA ILE A 143 21.49 25.37 18.24
C ILE A 143 21.07 26.53 19.16
N SER A 144 20.75 26.20 20.41
CA SER A 144 20.66 27.17 21.50
C SER A 144 22.02 27.80 21.79
#